data_AF-A0AAW6LXJ5-F1
#
_entry.id   AF-A0AAW6LXJ5-F1
#
_cell.length_a   1.000
_cell.length_b   1.000
_cell.length_c   1.000
_cell.angle_alpha   90.00
_cell.angle_beta   90.00
_cell.angle_gamma   90.00
#
_symmetry.space_group_name_H-M   'P 1'
#
loop_
_entity.id
_entity.type
_entity.pdbx_description
1 polymer ?
#
loop_
_entity_poly.entity_id
_entity_poly.type
_entity_poly.pdbx_seq_one_letter_code
_entity_poly.pdbx_strand_id
1 'polypeptide(L)'
;MTDKNGKSNDVTAVGSRVRITVSDSDAGGSVACTGVVIEDYEDMVIDRGSVGRDWAPVHRWAIALDDGRLIFANDDDLTPAE
;
A
#
# COMPACT_ATOMS: atom_id res chain seq x y z
N MET A 1 24.87 -11.80 21.54
CA MET A 1 23.54 -11.22 21.80
C MET A 1 22.70 -11.48 20.57
N THR A 2 21.54 -12.12 20.73
CA THR A 2 20.62 -12.43 19.63
C THR A 2 19.41 -11.52 19.80
N ASP A 3 19.41 -10.42 19.06
CA ASP A 3 18.32 -9.47 19.01
C ASP A 3 17.24 -10.00 18.06
N LYS A 4 16.11 -10.31 18.71
CA LYS A 4 14.83 -10.65 18.11
C LYS A 4 14.23 -9.37 17.52
N ASN A 5 14.02 -9.31 16.22
CA ASN A 5 12.81 -8.67 15.67
C ASN A 5 12.50 -9.20 14.25
N GLY A 6 12.13 -10.47 14.16
CA GLY A 6 11.30 -10.92 13.06
C GLY A 6 9.90 -10.32 13.23
N LYS A 7 9.57 -9.32 12.41
CA LYS A 7 8.24 -8.72 12.34
C LYS A 7 7.83 -8.62 10.86
N SER A 8 7.60 -9.78 10.25
CA SER A 8 6.70 -10.00 9.12
C SER A 8 6.57 -8.87 8.08
N ASN A 9 7.64 -8.54 7.36
CA ASN A 9 7.51 -7.76 6.12
C ASN A 9 7.03 -8.63 4.93
N ASP A 10 6.90 -9.94 5.10
CA ASP A 10 6.40 -10.87 4.07
C ASP A 10 4.88 -10.76 3.80
N VAL A 11 4.15 -9.96 4.57
CA VAL A 11 2.70 -9.80 4.37
C VAL A 11 2.39 -9.02 3.09
N THR A 12 3.29 -8.13 2.65
CA THR A 12 3.07 -7.26 1.49
C THR A 12 4.29 -7.33 0.58
N ALA A 13 4.20 -8.15 -0.46
CA ALA A 13 5.20 -8.26 -1.51
C ALA A 13 4.49 -8.28 -2.87
N VAL A 14 5.24 -8.09 -3.96
CA VAL A 14 4.68 -8.26 -5.30
C VAL A 14 4.10 -9.67 -5.44
N GLY A 15 2.84 -9.76 -5.86
CA GLY A 15 2.04 -10.99 -5.92
C GLY A 15 1.17 -11.26 -4.70
N SER A 16 1.34 -10.54 -3.59
CA SER A 16 0.48 -10.69 -2.40
C SER A 16 -0.95 -10.23 -2.67
N ARG A 17 -1.94 -11.02 -2.23
CA ARG A 17 -3.34 -10.59 -2.15
C ARG A 17 -3.53 -9.71 -0.93
N VAL A 18 -4.07 -8.51 -1.14
CA VAL A 18 -4.24 -7.51 -0.10
C VAL A 18 -5.65 -6.94 -0.13
N ARG A 19 -6.10 -6.46 1.03
CA ARG A 19 -7.31 -5.68 1.21
C ARG A 19 -6.95 -4.25 1.57
N ILE A 20 -7.63 -3.31 0.93
CA ILE A 20 -7.50 -1.86 1.12
C ILE A 20 -8.87 -1.23 1.33
N THR A 21 -8.94 -0.18 2.15
CA THR A 21 -10.17 0.62 2.30
C THR A 21 -10.03 1.89 1.47
N VAL A 22 -10.89 2.04 0.46
CA VAL A 22 -10.87 3.16 -0.48
C VAL A 22 -12.07 4.06 -0.22
N SER A 23 -11.86 5.37 -0.22
CA SER A 23 -12.96 6.33 -0.16
C SER A 23 -13.77 6.26 -1.46
N ASP A 24 -15.04 5.92 -1.34
CA ASP A 24 -16.02 5.96 -2.42
C ASP A 24 -16.66 7.35 -2.44
N SER A 25 -16.24 8.17 -3.40
CA SER A 25 -16.72 9.54 -3.55
C SER A 25 -18.18 9.60 -3.99
N ASP A 26 -18.68 8.57 -4.66
CA ASP A 26 -20.05 8.51 -5.18
C ASP A 26 -21.03 8.00 -4.10
N ALA A 27 -20.59 7.07 -3.24
CA ALA A 27 -21.40 6.52 -2.15
C ALA A 27 -21.29 7.29 -0.83
N GLY A 28 -20.40 8.29 -0.73
CA GLY A 28 -20.18 9.08 0.49
C GLY A 28 -19.65 8.25 1.66
N GLY A 29 -18.96 7.15 1.35
CA GLY A 29 -18.50 6.16 2.33
C GLY A 29 -17.14 5.57 1.95
N SER A 30 -16.68 4.60 2.71
CA SER A 30 -15.45 3.86 2.43
C SER A 30 -15.77 2.41 2.11
N VAL A 31 -15.18 1.88 1.03
CA VAL A 31 -15.39 0.51 0.56
C VAL A 31 -14.11 -0.30 0.74
N ALA A 32 -14.25 -1.52 1.25
CA ALA A 32 -13.15 -2.47 1.29
C ALA A 32 -13.01 -3.14 -0.09
N CYS A 33 -11.84 -2.99 -0.70
CA CYS A 33 -11.48 -3.59 -1.97
C CYS A 33 -10.39 -4.63 -1.78
N THR A 34 -10.37 -5.65 -2.62
CA THR A 34 -9.31 -6.66 -2.67
C THR A 34 -8.55 -6.52 -3.99
N GLY A 35 -7.27 -6.83 -3.96
CA GLY A 35 -6.42 -6.78 -5.15
C GLY A 35 -5.10 -7.51 -4.94
N VAL A 36 -4.21 -7.35 -5.92
CA VAL A 36 -2.88 -7.93 -5.91
C VAL A 36 -1.85 -6.82 -6.01
N VAL A 37 -0.81 -6.88 -5.18
CA VAL A 37 0.35 -5.99 -5.30
C VAL A 37 1.09 -6.33 -6.59
N ILE A 38 1.29 -5.36 -7.47
CA ILE A 38 1.92 -5.56 -8.78
C ILE A 38 3.30 -4.91 -8.90
N GLU A 39 3.63 -3.93 -8.05
CA GLU A 39 4.93 -3.28 -8.05
C GLU A 39 5.30 -2.74 -6.66
N ASP A 40 6.60 -2.76 -6.36
CA ASP A 40 7.22 -2.16 -5.17
C ASP A 40 8.11 -0.97 -5.57
N TYR A 41 7.76 0.22 -5.11
CA TYR A 41 8.48 1.47 -5.34
C TYR A 41 9.35 1.89 -4.13
N GLU A 42 9.77 0.98 -3.26
CA GLU A 42 10.60 1.29 -2.07
C GLU A 42 11.78 2.23 -2.41
N ASP A 43 12.52 1.94 -3.48
CA ASP A 43 13.67 2.74 -3.92
C ASP A 43 13.31 4.18 -4.36
N MET A 44 12.04 4.44 -4.64
CA MET A 44 11.52 5.76 -5.03
C MET A 44 10.87 6.50 -3.86
N VAL A 45 10.72 5.87 -2.69
CA VAL A 45 10.20 6.53 -1.49
C VAL A 45 11.25 7.51 -0.98
N ILE A 46 10.90 8.79 -1.03
CA ILE A 46 11.74 9.89 -0.55
C ILE A 46 11.17 10.37 0.78
N ASP A 47 12.06 10.62 1.76
CA ASP A 47 11.64 11.23 3.02
C ASP A 47 10.91 12.55 2.78
N ARG A 48 9.70 12.68 3.32
CA ARG A 48 8.81 13.82 3.10
C ARG A 48 9.45 15.14 3.53
N GLY A 49 10.30 15.10 4.57
CA GLY A 49 11.06 16.25 5.04
C GLY A 49 12.16 16.74 4.09
N SER A 50 12.58 15.91 3.13
CA SER A 50 13.74 16.20 2.27
C SER A 50 13.40 16.95 0.97
N VAL A 51 12.12 16.96 0.56
CA VAL A 51 11.67 17.52 -0.73
C VAL A 51 11.06 18.92 -0.64
N GLY A 52 10.98 19.50 0.55
CA GLY A 52 10.42 20.85 0.77
C GLY A 52 8.95 21.00 0.36
N ARG A 53 8.24 19.87 0.22
CA ARG A 53 6.84 19.80 -0.17
C ARG A 53 6.12 18.66 0.53
N ASP A 54 4.86 18.88 0.86
CA ASP A 54 3.99 17.84 1.42
C ASP A 54 3.08 17.19 0.36
N TRP A 55 3.07 17.74 -0.85
CA TRP A 55 2.28 17.27 -1.99
C TRP A 55 3.05 16.27 -2.85
N ALA A 56 2.30 15.32 -3.44
CA ALA A 56 2.81 14.20 -4.24
C ALA A 56 3.92 13.36 -3.57
N PRO A 57 3.70 12.84 -2.33
CA PRO A 57 4.56 11.78 -1.82
C PRO A 57 4.44 10.53 -2.70
N VAL A 58 5.53 9.78 -2.83
CA VAL A 58 5.51 8.47 -3.48
C VAL A 58 4.88 7.48 -2.50
N HIS A 59 3.84 6.79 -2.95
CA HIS A 59 3.28 5.64 -2.26
C HIS A 59 4.00 4.38 -2.74
N ARG A 60 4.45 3.54 -1.80
CA ARG A 60 5.33 2.40 -2.11
C ARG A 60 4.68 1.37 -3.03
N TRP A 61 3.44 1.00 -2.78
CA TRP A 61 2.82 -0.14 -3.44
C TRP A 61 1.94 0.30 -4.59
N ALA A 62 2.01 -0.38 -5.73
CA ALA A 62 0.93 -0.38 -6.71
C ALA A 62 0.11 -1.65 -6.56
N ILE A 63 -1.22 -1.50 -6.49
CA ILE A 63 -2.18 -2.59 -6.33
C ILE A 63 -3.18 -2.57 -7.49
N ALA A 64 -3.24 -3.67 -8.22
CA ALA A 64 -4.34 -3.93 -9.16
C ALA A 64 -5.52 -4.51 -8.38
N LEU A 65 -6.60 -3.72 -8.23
CA LEU A 65 -7.84 -4.18 -7.62
C LEU A 65 -8.58 -5.15 -8.54
N ASP A 66 -9.35 -6.05 -7.93
CA ASP A 66 -10.17 -7.04 -8.65
C ASP A 66 -11.24 -6.37 -9.55
N ASP A 67 -11.59 -5.12 -9.27
CA ASP A 67 -12.52 -4.30 -10.08
C ASP A 67 -11.85 -3.58 -11.27
N GLY A 68 -10.55 -3.79 -11.48
CA GLY A 68 -9.77 -3.23 -12.59
C GLY A 68 -9.16 -1.85 -12.32
N ARG A 69 -9.36 -1.26 -11.13
CA ARG A 69 -8.69 -0.02 -10.73
C ARG A 69 -7.25 -0.27 -10.30
N LEU A 70 -6.38 0.71 -10.56
CA LEU A 70 -5.04 0.77 -10.02
C LEU A 70 -5.01 1.77 -8.86
N ILE A 71 -4.54 1.33 -7.69
CA ILE A 71 -4.35 2.19 -6.52
C ILE A 71 -2.91 2.14 -6.05
N PHE A 72 -2.44 3.26 -5.51
CA PHE A 72 -1.16 3.36 -4.84
C PHE A 72 -1.35 3.54 -3.33
N ALA A 73 -0.58 2.81 -2.53
CA ALA A 73 -0.76 2.77 -1.08
C ALA A 73 0.57 2.56 -0.34
N ASN A 74 0.58 2.81 0.97
CA ASN A 74 1.69 2.47 1.87
C ASN A 74 1.37 1.21 2.67
N ASP A 75 2.36 0.71 3.41
CA ASP A 75 2.19 -0.47 4.28
C ASP A 75 1.02 -0.32 5.26
N ASP A 76 0.83 0.88 5.83
CA ASP A 76 -0.23 1.17 6.81
C ASP A 76 -1.66 1.11 6.22
N ASP A 77 -1.78 1.18 4.89
CA ASP A 77 -3.06 1.16 4.19
C ASP A 77 -3.52 -0.27 3.84
N LEU A 78 -2.64 -1.27 4.03
CA LEU A 78 -2.81 -2.62 3.52
C LEU A 78 -2.99 -3.64 4.64
N THR A 79 -3.87 -4.59 4.38
CA THR A 79 -4.08 -5.77 5.22
C THR A 79 -4.05 -7.04 4.36
N PRO A 80 -3.63 -8.20 4.89
CA PRO A 80 -3.73 -9.45 4.15
C PRO A 80 -5.17 -9.70 3.72
N ALA A 81 -5.38 -10.15 2.48
CA ALA A 81 -6.66 -10.71 2.06
C ALA A 81 -6.63 -12.23 2.29
N GLU A 82 -7.68 -12.77 2.94
CA GLU A 82 -7.90 -14.22 3.09
C GLU A 82 -8.11 -14.94 1.74
#